data_AF-A0A916QSC8-F1
#
_entry.id   AF-A0A916QSC8-F1
#
_cell.length_a   1.000
_cell.length_b   1.000
_cell.length_c   1.000
_cell.angle_alpha   90.00
_cell.angle_beta   90.00
_cell.angle_gamma   90.00
#
_symmetry.space_group_name_H-M   'P 1'
#
loop_
_entity.id
_entity.type
_entity.pdbx_description
1 polymer ?
#
loop_
_entity_poly.entity_id
_entity_poly.type
_entity_poly.pdbx_seq_one_letter_code
_entity_poly.pdbx_strand_id
1 'polypeptide(L)'
;MSLSHKTKGSKRYEKARIRVAKFHGKLKDTRTDFLHKLSTEIIRENQTIVLEDLNVSGMVKNRKLSRAISDLGWRHFQNIPRRKSRKIWSRFQSN
;
A
#
# COMPACT_ATOMS: atom_id res chain seq x y z
N MET A 1 17.12 3.96 -14.57
CA MET A 1 17.79 2.91 -15.38
C MET A 1 16.75 2.26 -16.28
N SER A 2 16.71 2.60 -17.57
CA SER A 2 15.63 2.16 -18.46
C SER A 2 15.85 0.71 -18.94
N LEU A 3 14.77 -0.08 -18.91
CA LEU A 3 14.66 -1.38 -19.59
C LEU A 3 14.30 -1.22 -21.07
N SER A 4 13.75 -0.06 -21.47
CA SER A 4 13.23 0.19 -22.83
C SER A 4 14.32 0.20 -23.89
N HIS A 5 15.57 0.55 -23.55
CA HIS A 5 16.69 0.57 -24.48
C HIS A 5 17.54 -0.71 -24.47
N LYS A 6 17.08 -1.78 -23.81
CA LYS A 6 17.88 -3.00 -23.64
C LYS A 6 17.30 -4.18 -24.42
N THR A 7 18.14 -4.86 -25.20
CA THR A 7 17.77 -6.08 -25.91
C THR A 7 17.30 -7.15 -24.94
N LYS A 8 16.03 -7.56 -25.08
CA LYS A 8 15.39 -8.59 -24.27
C LYS A 8 16.20 -9.89 -24.35
N GLY A 9 16.44 -10.55 -23.22
CA GLY A 9 17.23 -11.78 -23.14
C GLY A 9 18.75 -11.59 -23.02
N SER A 10 19.29 -10.39 -23.23
CA SER A 10 20.73 -10.13 -23.02
C SER A 10 21.11 -10.19 -21.52
N LYS A 11 22.36 -10.56 -21.21
CA LYS A 11 22.90 -10.51 -19.83
C LYS A 11 22.77 -9.13 -19.18
N ARG A 12 22.85 -8.05 -19.98
CA ARG A 12 22.69 -6.65 -19.51
C ARG A 12 21.23 -6.26 -19.25
N TYR A 13 20.28 -6.85 -19.97
CA TYR A 13 18.85 -6.73 -19.70
C TYR A 13 18.49 -7.42 -18.38
N GLU A 14 18.96 -8.65 -18.17
CA GLU A 14 18.68 -9.41 -16.95
C GLU A 14 19.15 -8.68 -15.69
N LYS A 15 20.40 -8.18 -15.69
CA LYS A 15 20.95 -7.36 -14.61
C LYS A 15 20.17 -6.06 -14.35
N ALA A 16 19.52 -5.50 -15.37
CA ALA A 16 18.69 -4.31 -15.21
C ALA A 16 17.33 -4.67 -14.63
N ARG A 17 16.72 -5.78 -15.11
CA ARG A 17 15.42 -6.28 -14.66
C ARG A 17 15.44 -6.59 -13.18
N ILE A 18 16.47 -7.31 -12.71
CA ILE A 18 16.64 -7.64 -11.30
C ILE A 18 16.80 -6.37 -10.45
N ARG A 19 17.55 -5.37 -10.92
CA ARG A 19 17.72 -4.10 -10.18
C ARG A 19 16.41 -3.31 -10.06
N VAL A 20 15.66 -3.22 -11.15
CA VAL A 20 14.33 -2.58 -11.17
C VAL A 20 13.38 -3.32 -10.24
N ALA A 21 13.34 -4.65 -10.30
CA ALA A 21 12.52 -5.47 -9.41
C ALA A 21 12.89 -5.27 -7.93
N LYS A 22 14.19 -5.28 -7.59
CA LYS A 22 14.67 -5.01 -6.22
C LYS A 22 14.26 -3.63 -5.73
N PHE A 23 14.37 -2.61 -6.58
CA PHE A 23 13.96 -1.25 -6.23
C PHE A 23 12.44 -1.16 -5.98
N HIS A 24 11.63 -1.74 -6.86
CA HIS A 24 10.18 -1.79 -6.65
C HIS A 24 9.79 -2.60 -5.41
N GLY A 25 10.51 -3.69 -5.11
CA GLY A 25 10.35 -4.45 -3.87
C GLY A 25 10.58 -3.57 -2.64
N LYS A 26 11.75 -2.91 -2.57
CA LYS A 26 12.06 -1.99 -1.47
C LYS A 26 11.02 -0.88 -1.32
N LEU A 27 10.59 -0.27 -2.42
CA LEU A 27 9.56 0.78 -2.39
C LEU A 27 8.22 0.24 -1.87
N LYS A 28 7.81 -0.96 -2.29
CA LYS A 28 6.59 -1.61 -1.81
C LYS A 28 6.68 -1.90 -0.30
N ASP A 29 7.82 -2.39 0.17
CA ASP A 29 8.03 -2.70 1.59
C ASP A 29 7.98 -1.42 2.43
N THR A 30 8.67 -0.35 2.00
CA THR A 30 8.60 0.96 2.67
C THR A 30 7.19 1.53 2.71
N ARG A 31 6.43 1.45 1.61
CA ARG A 31 5.02 1.89 1.57
C ARG A 31 4.17 1.07 2.55
N THR A 32 4.37 -0.24 2.61
CA THR A 32 3.62 -1.13 3.49
C THR A 32 3.91 -0.85 4.96
N ASP A 33 5.18 -0.66 5.32
CA ASP A 33 5.60 -0.27 6.68
C ASP A 33 5.01 1.07 7.10
N PHE A 34 5.05 2.09 6.23
CA PHE A 34 4.43 3.39 6.48
C PHE A 34 2.93 3.25 6.78
N LEU A 35 2.19 2.51 5.95
CA LEU A 35 0.75 2.29 6.16
C LEU A 35 0.46 1.51 7.45
N HIS A 36 1.33 0.58 7.83
CA HIS A 36 1.21 -0.13 9.10
C HIS A 36 1.46 0.75 10.32
N LYS A 37 2.43 1.66 10.26
CA LYS A 37 2.70 2.63 11.33
C LYS A 37 1.55 3.62 11.47
N LEU A 38 1.17 4.28 10.38
CA LEU A 38 0.07 5.24 10.32
C LEU A 38 -1.24 4.65 10.84
N SER A 39 -1.61 3.44 10.40
CA SER A 39 -2.82 2.78 10.90
C SER A 39 -2.73 2.41 12.38
N THR A 40 -1.55 2.15 12.93
CA THR A 40 -1.41 1.86 14.37
C THR A 40 -1.57 3.12 15.20
N GLU A 41 -0.95 4.21 14.74
CA GLU A 41 -1.05 5.55 15.35
C GLU A 41 -2.50 6.00 15.40
N ILE A 42 -3.20 5.98 14.26
CA ILE A 42 -4.62 6.38 14.18
C ILE A 42 -5.50 5.54 15.12
N ILE A 43 -5.28 4.23 15.24
CA ILE A 43 -6.04 3.34 16.15
C ILE A 43 -5.72 3.61 17.62
N ARG A 44 -4.50 3.99 17.94
CA ARG A 44 -4.10 4.27 19.33
C ARG A 44 -4.62 5.61 19.80
N GLU A 45 -4.60 6.61 18.93
CA GLU A 45 -5.01 7.98 19.26
C GLU A 45 -6.52 8.18 19.22
N ASN A 46 -7.24 7.43 18.38
CA ASN A 46 -8.67 7.57 18.22
C ASN A 46 -9.42 6.37 18.82
N GLN A 47 -10.23 6.63 19.84
CA GLN A 47 -11.11 5.62 20.45
C GLN A 47 -12.17 5.08 19.47
N THR A 48 -12.50 5.84 18.41
CA THR A 48 -13.40 5.44 17.33
C THR A 48 -12.87 5.95 16.00
N ILE A 49 -12.77 5.07 15.01
CA ILE A 49 -12.40 5.43 13.63
C ILE A 49 -13.60 5.14 12.74
N VAL A 50 -14.16 6.20 12.13
CA VAL A 50 -15.17 6.07 11.08
C VAL A 50 -14.46 6.17 9.74
N LEU A 51 -14.39 5.06 9.02
CA LEU A 51 -13.95 5.02 7.63
C LEU A 51 -15.21 4.96 6.77
N GLU A 52 -15.52 6.05 6.07
CA GLU A 52 -16.56 6.03 5.04
C GLU A 52 -16.18 5.02 3.95
N ASP A 53 -17.17 4.30 3.42
CA ASP A 53 -17.00 3.40 2.28
C ASP A 53 -16.81 4.22 1.00
N LEU A 54 -15.63 4.82 0.91
CA LEU A 54 -15.24 5.64 -0.23
C LEU A 54 -15.02 4.72 -1.42
N ASN A 55 -15.70 4.97 -2.56
CA ASN A 55 -15.53 4.20 -3.79
C ASN A 55 -14.15 4.47 -4.44
N VAL A 56 -13.09 3.94 -3.85
CA VAL A 56 -11.71 4.09 -4.34
C VAL A 56 -11.57 3.59 -5.78
N SER A 57 -12.38 2.58 -6.17
CA SER A 57 -12.41 2.08 -7.55
C SER A 57 -12.87 3.14 -8.55
N GLY A 58 -13.87 3.96 -8.20
CA GLY A 58 -14.35 5.07 -9.00
C GLY A 58 -13.35 6.23 -9.02
N MET A 59 -12.71 6.52 -7.88
CA MET A 59 -11.76 7.62 -7.79
C MET A 59 -10.45 7.36 -8.55
N VAL A 60 -10.02 6.09 -8.65
CA VAL A 60 -8.86 5.70 -9.48
C VAL A 60 -9.17 5.83 -10.98
N LYS A 61 -10.44 5.82 -11.40
CA LYS A 61 -10.82 6.09 -12.79
C LYS A 61 -10.72 7.58 -13.15
N ASN A 62 -10.71 8.47 -12.16
CA ASN A 62 -10.55 9.90 -12.39
C ASN A 62 -9.08 10.25 -12.68
N ARG A 63 -8.76 10.68 -13.91
CA ARG A 63 -7.37 10.98 -14.32
C ARG A 63 -6.66 12.05 -13.46
N LYS A 64 -7.41 12.95 -12.80
CA LYS A 64 -6.83 13.97 -11.91
C LYS A 64 -6.45 13.41 -10.55
N LEU A 65 -7.20 12.43 -10.04
CA LEU A 65 -7.04 11.88 -8.69
C LEU A 65 -6.35 10.51 -8.69
N SER A 66 -6.33 9.81 -9.82
CA SER A 66 -5.87 8.43 -9.94
C SER A 66 -4.43 8.24 -9.48
N ARG A 67 -3.54 9.17 -9.81
CA ARG A 67 -2.13 9.13 -9.43
C ARG A 67 -1.95 9.29 -7.92
N ALA A 68 -2.53 10.34 -7.34
CA ALA A 68 -2.44 10.60 -5.90
C ALA A 68 -3.01 9.43 -5.07
N ILE A 69 -4.18 8.91 -5.46
CA ILE A 69 -4.84 7.80 -4.75
C ILE A 69 -4.04 6.50 -4.87
N SER A 70 -3.47 6.24 -6.05
CA SER A 70 -2.65 5.05 -6.28
C SER A 70 -1.32 5.12 -5.55
N ASP A 71 -0.70 6.30 -5.49
CA ASP A 71 0.57 6.50 -4.79
C ASP A 71 0.42 6.37 -3.27
N LEU A 72 -0.70 6.85 -2.72
CA LEU A 72 -1.03 6.72 -1.29
C LEU A 72 -1.52 5.31 -0.91
N GLY A 73 -1.82 4.45 -1.88
CA GLY A 73 -2.23 3.06 -1.60
C GLY A 73 -3.52 2.95 -0.81
N TRP A 74 -4.49 3.86 -1.01
CA TRP A 74 -5.74 3.95 -0.22
C TRP A 74 -6.51 2.63 -0.10
N ARG A 75 -6.58 1.83 -1.17
CA ARG A 75 -7.17 0.48 -1.12
C ARG A 75 -6.51 -0.43 -0.09
N HIS A 76 -5.19 -0.36 0.03
CA HIS A 76 -4.46 -1.16 1.00
C HIS A 76 -4.64 -0.60 2.41
N PHE A 77 -4.60 0.73 2.55
CA PHE A 77 -4.82 1.42 3.80
C PHE A 77 -6.17 1.09 4.44
N GLN A 78 -7.29 1.17 3.71
CA GLN A 78 -8.64 0.88 4.24
C GLN A 78 -8.74 -0.50 4.92
N ASN A 79 -8.00 -1.49 4.41
CA ASN A 79 -8.04 -2.86 4.94
C ASN A 79 -7.28 -3.04 6.26
N ILE A 80 -6.25 -2.23 6.53
CA ILE A 80 -5.37 -2.44 7.69
C ILE A 80 -6.09 -2.12 9.02
N PRO A 81 -6.76 -0.96 9.20
CA PRO A 81 -7.49 -0.65 10.41
C PRO A 81 -8.62 -1.63 10.67
N ARG A 82 -9.39 -2.00 9.64
CA ARG A 82 -10.48 -2.99 9.75
C ARG A 82 -9.99 -4.31 10.33
N ARG A 83 -8.84 -4.80 9.85
CA ARG A 83 -8.26 -6.06 10.33
C ARG A 83 -7.71 -5.96 11.76
N LYS A 84 -7.08 -4.84 12.11
CA LYS A 84 -6.53 -4.60 13.45
C LYS A 84 -7.64 -4.42 14.49
N SER A 85 -8.64 -3.59 14.20
CA SER A 85 -9.80 -3.36 15.08
C SER A 85 -10.56 -4.67 15.37
N ARG A 86 -10.87 -5.47 14.33
CA ARG A 86 -11.51 -6.78 14.52
C ARG A 86 -10.73 -7.71 15.45
N LYS A 87 -9.39 -7.71 15.35
CA LYS A 87 -8.52 -8.53 16.19
C LYS A 87 -8.49 -8.05 17.65
N ILE A 88 -8.55 -6.74 17.88
CA ILE A 88 -8.62 -6.16 19.23
C ILE A 88 -9.96 -6.53 19.88
N TRP A 89 -11.06 -6.37 19.15
CA TRP A 89 -12.40 -6.74 19.63
C TRP A 89 -12.52 -8.23 19.97
N SER A 90 -11.97 -9.13 19.15
CA SER A 90 -11.96 -10.57 19.47
C SER A 90 -11.14 -10.88 20.72
N ARG A 91 -10.05 -10.13 20.98
CA ARG A 91 -9.21 -10.31 22.18
C ARG A 91 -9.94 -9.85 23.45
N PHE A 92 -10.72 -8.78 23.37
CA PHE A 92 -11.49 -8.24 24.50
C PHE A 92 -12.59 -9.17 24.99
N GLN A 93 -13.18 -10.01 24.12
CA GLN A 93 -14.23 -10.96 24.50
C GLN A 93 -13.72 -12.32 24.98
N SER A 94 -12.42 -12.60 24.85
CA SER A 94 -11.80 -13.86 25.29
C SER A 94 -11.13 -13.75 26.66
N ASN A 95 -11.41 -12.68 27.41
CA ASN A 95 -10.84 -12.37 28.73
C ASN A 95 -12.00 -12.04 29.69
#